data_AF-A0A840YT06-F1
#
_entry.id   AF-A0A840YT06-F1
#
_cell.length_a   1.000
_cell.length_b   1.000
_cell.length_c   1.000
_cell.angle_alpha   90.00
_cell.angle_beta   90.00
_cell.angle_gamma   90.00
#
_symmetry.space_group_name_H-M   'P 1'
#
loop_
_entity.id
_entity.type
_entity.pdbx_description
1 polymer ?
#
loop_
_entity_poly.entity_id
_entity_poly.type
_entity_poly.pdbx_seq_one_letter_code
_entity_poly.pdbx_strand_id
1 'polypeptide(L)'
;MILFAMLLLAQAAPPPTASDEIVITGQRMDRLKRLRMTTKLDRKTGITRCVFKRRSGDPKLDDAVCNAVLACVPKVNTVKEMQACIATTMNALVANGARWQADAARGRN
;
A
#
# COMPACT_ATOMS: atom_id res chain seq x y z
N MET A 1 47.02 28.12 -30.07
CA MET A 1 46.19 27.92 -28.87
C MET A 1 44.95 27.10 -29.22
N ILE A 2 45.09 25.78 -29.37
CA ILE A 2 44.03 24.74 -29.49
C ILE A 2 44.75 23.38 -29.38
N LEU A 3 44.18 22.30 -28.83
CA LEU A 3 42.89 22.13 -28.16
C LEU A 3 43.08 21.75 -26.68
N PHE A 4 42.02 21.87 -25.87
CA PHE A 4 41.80 21.08 -24.65
C PHE A 4 40.94 19.88 -25.08
N ALA A 5 41.46 18.66 -25.08
CA ALA A 5 40.73 17.49 -25.58
C ALA A 5 41.06 16.21 -24.80
N MET A 6 40.06 15.34 -24.63
CA MET A 6 40.15 14.01 -24.02
C MET A 6 40.39 13.96 -22.50
N LEU A 7 39.69 14.82 -21.76
CA LEU A 7 39.04 14.35 -20.52
C LEU A 7 37.69 13.69 -20.90
N LEU A 8 37.13 12.87 -20.00
CA LEU A 8 35.96 12.00 -20.21
C LEU A 8 36.19 10.77 -21.11
N LEU A 9 36.97 9.81 -20.61
CA LEU A 9 36.58 8.42 -20.81
C LEU A 9 35.21 8.24 -20.15
N ALA A 10 34.18 8.11 -20.97
CA ALA A 10 32.82 7.88 -20.50
C ALA A 10 32.75 6.54 -19.76
N GLN A 11 32.51 6.60 -18.45
CA GLN A 11 32.17 5.42 -17.65
C GLN A 11 30.77 4.95 -18.07
N ALA A 12 30.71 4.09 -19.08
CA ALA A 12 29.50 3.41 -19.52
C ALA A 12 29.10 2.37 -18.46
N ALA A 13 28.49 2.84 -17.37
CA ALA A 13 27.79 1.96 -16.43
C ALA A 13 26.65 1.28 -17.19
N PRO A 14 26.51 -0.06 -17.13
CA PRO A 14 25.40 -0.75 -17.76
C PRO A 14 24.07 -0.28 -17.12
N PRO A 15 23.00 -0.10 -17.90
CA PRO A 15 21.72 0.32 -17.36
C PRO A 15 21.20 -0.75 -16.37
N PRO A 16 20.73 -0.37 -15.17
CA PRO A 16 20.22 -1.33 -14.21
C PRO A 16 18.94 -1.99 -14.74
N THR A 17 18.93 -3.32 -14.80
CA THR A 17 17.80 -4.15 -15.22
C THR A 17 16.68 -4.14 -14.18
N ALA A 18 16.01 -3.00 -14.02
CA ALA A 18 15.05 -2.72 -12.94
C ALA A 18 13.58 -2.75 -13.39
N SER A 19 13.27 -3.42 -14.51
CA SER A 19 11.95 -3.32 -15.14
C SER A 19 10.87 -4.21 -14.50
N ASP A 20 11.18 -5.44 -14.09
CA ASP A 20 10.15 -6.39 -13.66
C ASP A 20 9.72 -6.20 -12.19
N GLU A 21 10.66 -5.97 -11.27
CA GLU A 21 10.34 -5.78 -9.85
C GLU A 21 9.58 -4.47 -9.61
N ILE A 22 9.91 -3.40 -10.33
CA ILE A 22 9.25 -2.10 -10.20
C ILE A 22 7.80 -2.14 -10.75
N VAL A 23 7.55 -2.90 -11.82
CA VAL A 23 6.19 -3.02 -12.40
C VAL A 23 5.26 -3.82 -11.46
N ILE A 24 5.73 -4.93 -10.89
CA ILE A 24 4.94 -5.73 -9.93
C ILE A 24 4.57 -4.91 -8.68
N THR A 25 5.52 -4.11 -8.18
CA THR A 25 5.33 -3.30 -6.97
C THR A 25 4.40 -2.10 -7.20
N GLY A 26 4.52 -1.41 -8.34
CA GLY A 26 3.55 -0.38 -8.76
C GLY A 26 2.12 -0.95 -8.91
N GLN A 27 1.98 -2.11 -9.57
CA GLN A 27 0.69 -2.75 -9.75
C GLN A 27 0.01 -3.13 -8.42
N ARG A 28 0.78 -3.52 -7.40
CA ARG A 28 0.25 -3.81 -6.06
C ARG A 28 -0.26 -2.55 -5.34
N MET A 29 0.41 -1.42 -5.52
CA MET A 29 -0.05 -0.14 -5.00
C MET A 29 -1.34 0.34 -5.64
N ASP A 30 -1.51 0.17 -6.95
CA ASP A 30 -2.76 0.55 -7.62
C ASP A 30 -3.91 -0.40 -7.27
N ARG A 31 -3.64 -1.69 -7.05
CA ARG A 31 -4.60 -2.62 -6.43
C ARG A 31 -5.06 -2.11 -5.05
N LEU A 32 -4.14 -1.73 -4.16
CA LEU A 32 -4.46 -1.12 -2.86
C LEU A 32 -5.28 0.17 -2.98
N LYS A 33 -4.91 1.09 -3.88
CA LYS A 33 -5.66 2.35 -4.12
C LYS A 33 -7.09 2.11 -4.60
N ARG A 34 -7.39 0.99 -5.28
CA ARG A 34 -8.76 0.62 -5.72
C ARG A 34 -9.62 0.02 -4.61
N LEU A 35 -9.02 -0.62 -3.60
CA LEU A 35 -9.73 -1.26 -2.50
C LEU A 35 -10.61 -0.25 -1.75
N ARG A 36 -11.88 -0.57 -1.55
CA ARG A 36 -12.81 0.17 -0.69
C ARG A 36 -13.55 -0.82 0.19
N MET A 37 -13.30 -0.73 1.48
CA MET A 37 -13.83 -1.64 2.49
C MET A 37 -14.35 -0.83 3.68
N THR A 38 -15.32 -1.39 4.39
CA THR A 38 -15.78 -0.91 5.71
C THR A 38 -15.98 -2.12 6.62
N THR A 39 -16.01 -1.92 7.93
CA THR A 39 -16.39 -2.96 8.89
C THR A 39 -17.85 -2.81 9.29
N LYS A 40 -18.51 -3.93 9.54
CA LYS A 40 -19.87 -3.97 10.09
C LYS A 40 -19.90 -4.91 11.28
N LEU A 41 -20.25 -4.37 12.45
CA LEU A 41 -20.59 -5.15 13.63
C LEU A 41 -21.96 -5.79 13.45
N ASP A 42 -22.04 -7.09 13.61
CA ASP A 42 -23.31 -7.77 13.88
C ASP A 42 -23.65 -7.64 15.36
N ARG A 43 -24.74 -6.93 15.66
CA ARG A 43 -25.19 -6.69 17.04
C ARG A 43 -25.77 -7.95 17.72
N LYS A 44 -26.10 -9.01 16.97
CA LYS A 44 -26.62 -10.26 17.56
C LYS A 44 -25.50 -11.19 18.03
N THR A 45 -24.41 -11.25 17.28
CA THR A 45 -23.29 -12.17 17.54
C THR A 45 -22.06 -11.49 18.14
N GLY A 46 -22.00 -10.14 18.12
CA GLY A 46 -20.81 -9.37 18.49
C GLY A 46 -19.69 -9.43 17.44
N ILE A 47 -19.86 -10.19 16.36
CA ILE A 47 -18.82 -10.40 15.35
C ILE A 47 -18.74 -9.20 14.42
N THR A 48 -17.55 -8.62 14.29
CA THR A 48 -17.27 -7.64 13.25
C THR A 48 -16.79 -8.35 11.99
N ARG A 49 -17.34 -7.95 10.83
CA ARG A 49 -16.94 -8.46 9.51
C ARG A 49 -16.59 -7.34 8.55
N CYS A 50 -15.69 -7.64 7.61
CA CYS A 50 -15.41 -6.77 6.48
C CYS A 50 -16.57 -6.76 5.47
N VAL A 51 -16.82 -5.60 4.88
CA VAL A 51 -17.77 -5.38 3.79
C VAL A 51 -17.05 -4.61 2.69
N PHE A 52 -16.79 -5.28 1.56
CA PHE A 52 -16.12 -4.68 0.41
C PHE A 52 -17.11 -3.91 -0.45
N LYS A 53 -16.92 -2.58 -0.58
CA LYS A 53 -17.60 -1.73 -1.57
C LYS A 53 -16.94 -1.84 -2.95
N ARG A 54 -15.63 -2.12 -2.98
CA ARG A 54 -14.84 -2.41 -4.20
C ARG A 54 -13.64 -3.26 -3.82
N ARG A 55 -13.40 -4.36 -4.53
CA ARG A 55 -12.22 -5.23 -4.38
C ARG A 55 -10.99 -4.64 -5.08
N SER A 56 -9.80 -5.01 -4.64
CA SER A 56 -8.54 -4.56 -5.24
C SER A 56 -8.26 -5.16 -6.63
N GLY A 57 -8.84 -6.33 -6.89
CA GLY A 57 -8.51 -7.23 -8.01
C GLY A 57 -7.58 -8.39 -7.59
N ASP A 58 -7.23 -8.47 -6.31
CA ASP A 58 -6.34 -9.50 -5.75
C ASP A 58 -6.94 -10.02 -4.43
N PRO A 59 -7.47 -11.26 -4.40
CA PRO A 59 -8.10 -11.81 -3.20
C PRO A 59 -7.14 -11.90 -2.00
N LYS A 60 -5.87 -12.25 -2.22
CA LYS A 60 -4.88 -12.36 -1.13
C LYS A 60 -4.60 -10.99 -0.50
N LEU A 61 -4.62 -9.93 -1.31
CA LEU A 61 -4.49 -8.56 -0.84
C LEU A 61 -5.74 -8.09 -0.09
N ASP A 62 -6.94 -8.37 -0.63
CA ASP A 62 -8.23 -8.06 0.03
C ASP A 62 -8.32 -8.70 1.41
N ASP A 63 -7.96 -9.99 1.51
CA ASP A 63 -8.02 -10.77 2.75
C ASP A 63 -6.96 -10.32 3.77
N ALA A 64 -5.72 -10.02 3.32
CA ALA A 64 -4.68 -9.49 4.20
C ALA A 64 -5.08 -8.15 4.84
N VAL A 65 -5.66 -7.24 4.06
CA VAL A 65 -6.16 -5.95 4.58
C VAL A 65 -7.36 -6.14 5.51
N CYS A 66 -8.29 -7.05 5.16
CA CYS A 66 -9.43 -7.37 6.02
C CYS A 66 -8.99 -7.92 7.38
N ASN A 67 -8.11 -8.92 7.39
CA ASN A 67 -7.61 -9.56 8.61
C ASN A 67 -6.85 -8.57 9.51
N ALA A 68 -6.04 -7.67 8.92
CA ALA A 68 -5.37 -6.61 9.67
C ALA A 68 -6.38 -5.69 10.38
N VAL A 69 -7.43 -5.24 9.67
CA VAL A 69 -8.48 -4.40 10.24
C VAL A 69 -9.24 -5.14 11.35
N LEU A 70 -9.65 -6.40 11.14
CA LEU A 70 -10.38 -7.17 12.15
C LEU A 70 -9.55 -7.45 13.41
N ALA A 71 -8.24 -7.65 13.30
CA ALA A 71 -7.33 -7.79 14.43
C ALA A 71 -7.12 -6.48 15.24
N CYS A 72 -7.47 -5.34 14.64
CA CYS A 72 -7.39 -4.01 15.24
C CYS A 72 -8.71 -3.52 15.84
N VAL A 73 -9.86 -3.85 15.23
CA VAL A 73 -11.21 -3.43 15.68
C VAL A 73 -11.42 -3.53 17.21
N PRO A 74 -11.11 -4.64 17.92
CA PRO A 74 -11.38 -4.74 19.36
C PRO A 74 -10.43 -3.91 20.25
N LYS A 75 -9.44 -3.23 19.68
CA LYS A 75 -8.36 -2.53 20.40
C LYS A 75 -8.37 -1.02 20.21
N VAL A 76 -9.22 -0.49 19.34
CA VAL A 76 -9.16 0.90 18.85
C VAL A 76 -10.55 1.54 18.85
N ASN A 77 -10.62 2.80 19.26
CA ASN A 77 -11.88 3.56 19.33
C ASN A 77 -11.93 4.68 18.27
N THR A 78 -10.78 5.07 17.72
CA THR A 78 -10.63 6.17 16.77
C THR A 78 -10.04 5.72 15.43
N VAL A 79 -10.27 6.52 14.39
CA VAL A 79 -9.66 6.31 13.07
C VAL A 79 -8.13 6.38 13.14
N LYS A 80 -7.57 7.26 13.98
CA LYS A 80 -6.12 7.42 14.15
C LYS A 80 -5.47 6.17 14.77
N GLU A 81 -6.09 5.59 15.78
CA GLU A 81 -5.64 4.33 16.39
C GLU A 81 -5.77 3.16 15.42
N MET A 82 -6.88 3.09 14.66
CA MET A 82 -7.04 2.08 13.59
C MET A 82 -5.94 2.19 12.54
N GLN A 83 -5.65 3.39 12.04
CA GLN A 83 -4.57 3.66 11.10
C GLN A 83 -3.20 3.23 11.66
N ALA A 84 -2.89 3.60 12.91
CA ALA A 84 -1.65 3.20 13.56
C ALA A 84 -1.54 1.68 13.73
N CYS A 85 -2.63 1.01 14.10
CA CYS A 85 -2.67 -0.43 14.33
C CYS A 85 -2.44 -1.23 13.03
N ILE A 86 -3.06 -0.83 11.90
CA ILE A 86 -2.84 -1.51 10.61
C ILE A 86 -1.57 -1.05 9.87
N ALA A 87 -0.92 0.03 10.30
CA ALA A 87 0.20 0.65 9.58
C ALA A 87 1.33 -0.35 9.26
N THR A 88 1.70 -1.23 10.19
CA THR A 88 2.75 -2.24 9.98
C THR A 88 2.37 -3.21 8.86
N THR A 89 1.15 -3.75 8.87
CA THR A 89 0.68 -4.65 7.80
C THR A 89 0.56 -3.91 6.47
N MET A 90 0.03 -2.69 6.47
CA MET A 90 -0.09 -1.90 5.25
C MET A 90 1.30 -1.59 4.66
N ASN A 91 2.28 -1.18 5.46
CA ASN A 91 3.66 -0.94 5.03
C ASN A 91 4.38 -2.21 4.57
N ALA A 92 3.93 -3.42 4.95
CA ALA A 92 4.44 -4.68 4.40
C ALA A 92 3.73 -5.10 3.09
N LEU A 93 2.50 -4.61 2.86
CA LEU A 93 1.74 -4.81 1.62
C LEU A 93 2.12 -3.79 0.53
N VAL A 94 2.64 -2.63 0.94
CA VAL A 94 3.30 -1.64 0.10
C VAL A 94 4.78 -1.99 -0.01
N ALA A 95 5.29 -2.26 -1.21
CA ALA A 95 6.68 -2.67 -1.36
C ALA A 95 7.69 -1.52 -1.16
N ASN A 96 8.89 -1.88 -0.72
CA ASN A 96 10.13 -1.09 -0.76
C ASN A 96 10.00 0.36 -0.27
N GLY A 97 9.64 0.52 1.02
CA GLY A 97 9.87 1.76 1.77
C GLY A 97 8.86 2.90 1.56
N ALA A 98 7.92 2.78 0.62
CA ALA A 98 6.82 3.71 0.52
C ALA A 98 5.88 3.56 1.73
N ARG A 99 5.82 4.59 2.59
CA ARG A 99 4.92 4.60 3.74
C ARG A 99 3.47 4.63 3.25
N TRP A 100 2.64 3.72 3.75
CA TRP A 100 1.21 3.76 3.52
C TRP A 100 0.63 5.05 4.14
N GLN A 101 0.23 5.98 3.28
CA GLN A 101 -0.47 7.20 3.66
C GLN A 101 -1.98 6.92 3.68
N ALA A 102 -2.59 7.06 4.85
CA ALA A 102 -4.01 6.78 5.07
C ALA A 102 -4.95 7.91 4.57
N ASP A 103 -4.41 8.93 3.90
CA ASP A 103 -5.08 10.17 3.53
C ASP A 103 -6.19 10.03 2.47
N ALA A 104 -6.38 8.82 1.93
CA ALA A 104 -7.55 8.43 1.14
C ALA A 104 -8.90 8.55 1.92
N ALA A 105 -8.86 8.89 3.22
CA ALA A 105 -10.03 9.21 4.03
C ALA A 105 -10.72 10.54 3.68
N ARG A 106 -10.05 11.48 3.00
CA ARG A 106 -10.71 12.69 2.49
C ARG A 106 -11.29 12.43 1.10
N GLY A 107 -12.56 12.06 1.09
CA GLY A 107 -13.38 12.21 -0.11
C GLY A 107 -13.35 13.68 -0.56
N ARG A 108 -13.25 13.87 -1.89
CA ARG A 108 -13.50 15.15 -2.57
C ARG A 108 -14.78 15.78 -2.04
N ASN A 109 -14.70 17.06 -1.70
CA ASN A 109 -15.84 17.97 -1.79
C ASN A 109 -16.00 18.41 -3.25
#